data_AF-A0A7W0QIB4-F1
#
_entry.id   AF-A0A7W0QIB4-F1
#
_cell.length_a   1.000
_cell.length_b   1.000
_cell.length_c   1.000
_cell.angle_alpha   90.00
_cell.angle_beta   90.00
_cell.angle_gamma   90.00
#
_symmetry.space_group_name_H-M   'P 1'
#
loop_
_entity.id
_entity.type
_entity.pdbx_description
1 polymer ?
#
loop_
_entity_poly.entity_id
_entity_poly.type
_entity_poly.pdbx_seq_one_letter_code
_entity_poly.pdbx_strand_id
1 'polypeptide(L)'
;MSDDSSTLWHGRFEGGPSEALMAYTASLPFDRQLWRDDIAGSRAHVRGLWRADLLDDAERDTILDALDGVENELASDVFRFASGDEDIHTAVERR
;
A
#
# COMPACT_ATOMS: atom_id res chain seq x y z
N MET A 1 -8.03 18.53 -12.71
CA MET A 1 -7.30 17.25 -12.65
C MET A 1 -6.54 17.30 -11.34
N SER A 2 -7.13 16.76 -10.27
CA SER A 2 -6.44 16.70 -8.99
C SER A 2 -5.31 15.69 -9.13
N ASP A 3 -4.11 16.16 -8.84
CA ASP A 3 -2.88 15.37 -8.87
C ASP A 3 -2.88 14.47 -7.63
N ASP A 4 -3.34 13.24 -7.80
CA ASP A 4 -3.50 12.22 -6.75
C ASP A 4 -2.13 11.57 -6.39
N SER A 5 -1.08 12.39 -6.29
CA SER A 5 0.30 11.97 -5.96
C SER A 5 0.70 12.31 -4.52
N SER A 6 -0.28 12.41 -3.62
CA SER A 6 -0.03 12.68 -2.21
C SER A 6 0.49 11.43 -1.51
N THR A 7 1.72 11.49 -1.01
CA THR A 7 2.29 10.44 -0.15
C THR A 7 1.42 10.24 1.10
N LEU A 8 1.42 9.04 1.71
CA LEU A 8 0.61 8.73 2.90
C LEU A 8 0.87 9.69 4.08
N TRP A 9 2.01 10.38 4.08
CA TRP A 9 2.46 11.30 5.12
C TRP A 9 2.37 12.78 4.74
N HIS A 10 1.88 13.12 3.53
CA HIS A 10 1.93 14.50 3.00
C HIS A 10 1.09 15.53 3.80
N GLY A 11 0.13 15.10 4.63
CA GLY A 11 -0.91 15.96 5.24
C GLY A 11 -0.44 17.11 6.15
N ARG A 12 0.87 17.38 6.26
CA ARG A 12 1.47 18.50 7.01
C ARG A 12 2.23 19.51 6.14
N PHE A 13 2.30 19.33 4.83
CA PHE A 13 3.04 20.21 3.93
C PHE A 13 2.10 20.96 2.98
N GLU A 14 2.37 22.25 2.75
CA GLU A 14 1.61 23.07 1.79
C GLU A 14 1.85 22.67 0.33
N GLY A 15 2.94 21.93 0.05
CA GLY A 15 3.30 21.43 -1.27
C GLY A 15 3.84 20.00 -1.24
N GLY A 16 4.06 19.43 -2.42
CA GLY A 16 4.64 18.10 -2.58
C GLY A 16 6.12 18.03 -2.16
N PRO A 17 6.61 16.83 -1.79
CA PRO A 17 8.03 16.64 -1.49
C PRO A 17 8.90 16.96 -2.70
N SER A 18 10.11 17.46 -2.45
CA SER A 18 11.07 17.65 -3.53
C SER A 18 11.51 16.30 -4.11
N GLU A 19 11.91 16.27 -5.38
CA GLU A 19 12.44 15.05 -6.02
C GLU A 19 13.64 14.48 -5.25
N ALA A 20 14.50 15.36 -4.72
CA ALA A 20 15.65 14.96 -3.93
C ALA A 20 15.24 14.27 -2.61
N LEU A 21 14.15 14.70 -1.99
CA LEU A 21 13.62 14.07 -0.79
C LEU A 21 13.04 12.69 -1.12
N MET A 22 12.20 12.59 -2.16
CA MET A 22 11.62 11.32 -2.60
C MET A 22 12.70 10.29 -2.97
N ALA A 23 13.72 10.71 -3.72
CA ALA A 23 14.84 9.83 -4.09
C ALA A 23 15.66 9.36 -2.88
N TYR A 24 15.67 10.15 -1.80
CA TYR A 24 16.38 9.80 -0.57
C TYR A 24 15.57 8.86 0.34
N THR A 25 14.24 9.02 0.39
CA THR A 25 13.38 8.23 1.30
C THR A 25 12.87 6.94 0.69
N ALA A 26 12.80 6.84 -0.64
CA ALA A 26 12.29 5.65 -1.32
C ALA A 26 13.04 4.37 -0.92
N SER A 27 12.30 3.39 -0.41
CA SER A 27 12.82 2.11 0.06
C SER A 27 12.42 0.92 -0.80
N LEU A 28 11.49 1.11 -1.75
CA LEU A 28 11.00 0.08 -2.67
C LEU A 28 12.10 -0.79 -3.33
N PRO A 29 13.27 -0.25 -3.75
CA PRO A 29 14.33 -1.06 -4.34
C PRO A 29 14.82 -2.23 -3.47
N PHE A 30 14.67 -2.14 -2.14
CA PHE A 30 15.13 -3.17 -1.21
C PHE A 30 14.03 -3.72 -0.28
N ASP A 31 12.98 -2.97 0.04
CA ASP A 31 11.93 -3.45 0.95
C ASP A 31 10.86 -4.30 0.27
N ARG A 32 10.80 -4.33 -1.07
CA ARG A 32 9.86 -5.17 -1.84
C ARG A 32 9.88 -6.64 -1.44
N GLN A 33 10.98 -7.14 -0.87
CA GLN A 33 11.09 -8.51 -0.35
C GLN A 33 10.16 -8.78 0.85
N LEU A 34 9.70 -7.73 1.54
CA LEU A 34 8.83 -7.78 2.72
C LEU A 34 7.34 -7.90 2.37
N TRP A 35 6.99 -7.98 1.08
CA TRP A 35 5.59 -7.99 0.64
C TRP A 35 4.75 -9.07 1.32
N ARG A 36 5.35 -10.23 1.64
CA ARG A 36 4.64 -11.33 2.33
C ARG A 36 4.22 -10.94 3.74
N ASP A 37 5.11 -10.23 4.45
CA ASP A 37 4.86 -9.77 5.80
C ASP A 37 3.85 -8.62 5.79
N ASP A 38 3.96 -7.70 4.83
CA ASP A 38 3.02 -6.60 4.63
C ASP A 38 1.59 -7.11 4.36
N ILE A 39 1.42 -8.04 3.41
CA ILE A 39 0.11 -8.64 3.11
C ILE A 39 -0.46 -9.39 4.32
N ALA A 40 0.38 -10.15 5.04
CA ALA A 40 -0.06 -10.87 6.24
C ALA A 40 -0.53 -9.90 7.34
N GLY A 41 0.23 -8.82 7.57
CA GLY A 41 -0.10 -7.74 8.49
C GLY A 41 -1.40 -7.03 8.11
N SER A 42 -1.56 -6.67 6.84
CA SER A 42 -2.75 -6.01 6.30
C SER A 42 -4.00 -6.86 6.48
N ARG A 43 -3.96 -8.16 6.16
CA ARG A 43 -5.10 -9.07 6.41
C ARG A 43 -5.45 -9.17 7.90
N ALA A 44 -4.44 -9.20 8.77
CA ALA A 44 -4.66 -9.21 10.22
C ALA A 44 -5.31 -7.91 10.69
N HIS A 45 -4.86 -6.76 10.17
CA HIS A 45 -5.41 -5.45 10.47
C HIS A 45 -6.87 -5.31 10.02
N VAL A 46 -7.20 -5.68 8.78
CA VAL A 46 -8.58 -5.70 8.25
C VAL A 46 -9.52 -6.52 9.13
N ARG A 47 -9.09 -7.72 9.54
CA ARG A 47 -9.87 -8.56 10.48
C ARG A 47 -9.97 -7.93 11.88
N GLY A 48 -8.98 -7.14 12.29
CA GLY A 48 -9.01 -6.35 13.52
C GLY A 48 -10.04 -5.23 13.46
N LEU A 49 -10.06 -4.47 12.37
CA LEU A 49 -11.02 -3.39 12.13
C LEU A 49 -12.46 -3.90 12.09
N TRP A 50 -12.71 -5.01 11.39
CA TRP A 50 -14.01 -5.68 11.39
C TRP A 50 -14.45 -6.11 12.80
N ARG A 51 -13.56 -6.72 13.60
CA ARG A 51 -13.88 -7.08 15.00
C ARG A 51 -14.14 -5.88 15.91
N ALA A 52 -13.65 -4.70 15.54
CA ALA A 52 -13.88 -3.45 16.25
C ALA A 52 -15.13 -2.71 15.75
N ASP A 53 -15.95 -3.34 14.91
CA ASP A 53 -17.14 -2.76 14.29
C ASP A 53 -16.84 -1.50 13.45
N LEU A 54 -15.62 -1.39 12.90
CA LEU A 54 -15.22 -0.30 11.99
C LEU A 54 -15.39 -0.66 10.51
N LEU A 55 -15.60 -1.94 10.20
CA LEU A 55 -15.91 -2.46 8.87
C LEU A 55 -17.07 -3.44 9.00
N ASP A 56 -17.96 -3.44 8.01
CA ASP A 56 -18.96 -4.51 7.87
C ASP A 56 -18.37 -5.78 7.21
N ASP A 57 -19.18 -6.83 7.11
CA ASP A 57 -18.76 -8.10 6.50
C ASP A 57 -18.40 -7.94 5.01
N ALA A 58 -19.13 -7.10 4.28
CA ALA A 58 -18.90 -6.91 2.85
C ALA A 58 -17.63 -6.09 2.59
N GLU A 59 -17.37 -5.05 3.40
CA GLU A 59 -16.13 -4.28 3.37
C GLU A 59 -14.92 -5.14 3.73
N ARG A 60 -15.00 -5.94 4.80
CA ARG A 60 -13.95 -6.89 5.18
C ARG A 60 -13.63 -7.84 4.03
N ASP A 61 -14.64 -8.50 3.47
CA ASP A 61 -14.44 -9.52 2.44
C ASP A 61 -13.90 -8.91 1.15
N THR A 62 -14.40 -7.73 0.76
CA THR A 62 -13.88 -6.99 -0.41
C THR A 62 -12.40 -6.67 -0.28
N ILE A 63 -11.95 -6.20 0.90
CA ILE A 63 -10.54 -5.85 1.11
C ILE A 63 -9.68 -7.12 1.18
N LEU A 64 -10.15 -8.20 1.82
CA LEU A 64 -9.41 -9.46 1.88
C LEU A 64 -9.23 -10.07 0.48
N ASP A 65 -10.27 -10.06 -0.35
CA ASP A 65 -10.20 -10.54 -1.73
C ASP A 65 -9.25 -9.69 -2.59
N ALA A 66 -9.23 -8.36 -2.37
CA ALA A 66 -8.26 -7.47 -3.02
C ALA A 66 -6.82 -7.83 -2.64
N LEU A 67 -6.54 -8.06 -1.35
CA LEU A 67 -5.23 -8.47 -0.85
C LEU A 67 -4.79 -9.84 -1.40
N ASP A 68 -5.74 -10.77 -1.60
CA ASP A 68 -5.48 -12.04 -2.28
C ASP A 68 -5.08 -11.82 -3.75
N GLY A 69 -5.73 -10.87 -4.43
CA GLY A 69 -5.33 -10.44 -5.78
C GLY A 69 -3.90 -9.89 -5.82
N VAL A 70 -3.56 -9.00 -4.89
CA VAL A 70 -2.21 -8.42 -4.77
C VAL A 70 -1.15 -9.50 -4.51
N GLU A 71 -1.39 -10.42 -3.58
CA GLU A 71 -0.49 -11.55 -3.32
C GLU A 71 -0.26 -12.40 -4.56
N ASN A 72 -1.32 -12.72 -5.31
CA ASN A 72 -1.20 -13.51 -6.54
C ASN A 72 -0.32 -12.79 -7.58
N GLU A 73 -0.49 -11.48 -7.74
CA GLU A 73 0.32 -10.69 -8.68
C GLU A 73 1.79 -10.62 -8.27
N LEU A 74 2.06 -10.42 -6.97
CA LEU A 74 3.43 -10.39 -6.42
C LEU A 74 4.11 -11.75 -6.48
N ALA A 75 3.38 -12.82 -6.16
CA ALA A 75 3.91 -14.18 -6.15
C ALA A 75 4.19 -14.73 -7.56
N SER A 76 3.52 -14.19 -8.59
CA SER A 76 3.70 -14.58 -9.99
C SER A 76 4.57 -13.61 -10.80
N ASP A 77 5.20 -12.63 -10.15
CA ASP A 77 6.05 -11.61 -10.77
C ASP A 77 5.33 -10.77 -11.86
N VAL A 78 4.00 -10.64 -11.79
CA VAL A 78 3.21 -9.82 -12.75
C VAL A 78 2.76 -8.48 -12.16
N PHE A 79 2.95 -8.26 -10.85
CA PHE A 79 2.66 -7.00 -10.18
C PHE A 79 3.41 -5.83 -10.83
N ARG A 80 2.69 -4.74 -11.11
CA ARG A 80 3.27 -3.54 -11.75
C ARG A 80 3.52 -2.45 -10.72
N PHE A 81 4.76 -2.34 -10.26
CA PHE A 81 5.23 -1.15 -9.54
C PHE A 81 5.15 0.08 -10.45
N ALA A 82 4.75 1.23 -9.91
CA ALA A 82 4.77 2.50 -10.63
C ALA A 82 5.80 3.45 -10.02
N SER A 83 6.14 4.50 -10.77
CA SER A 83 7.16 5.47 -10.39
C SER A 83 6.86 6.24 -9.10
N GLY A 84 5.60 6.25 -8.64
CA GLY A 84 5.17 6.91 -7.42
C GLY A 84 5.21 6.03 -6.16
N ASP A 85 5.52 4.74 -6.28
CA ASP A 85 5.60 3.85 -5.12
C ASP A 85 6.88 4.15 -4.33
N GLU A 86 6.72 4.67 -3.12
CA GLU A 86 7.84 5.00 -2.23
C GLU A 86 8.44 3.73 -1.62
N ASP A 87 7.57 2.80 -1.23
CA ASP A 87 7.87 1.57 -0.51
C ASP A 87 6.89 0.44 -0.88
N ILE A 88 7.11 -0.77 -0.35
CA ILE A 88 6.20 -1.89 -0.61
C ILE A 88 4.78 -1.66 -0.10
N HIS A 89 4.62 -0.96 1.03
CA HIS A 89 3.32 -0.71 1.67
C HIS A 89 2.43 0.17 0.77
N THR A 90 2.98 1.28 0.27
CA THR A 90 2.32 2.19 -0.68
C THR A 90 1.99 1.48 -2.00
N ALA A 91 2.87 0.60 -2.48
CA ALA A 91 2.60 -0.20 -3.68
C ALA A 91 1.39 -1.13 -3.47
N VAL A 92 1.32 -1.85 -2.34
CA VAL A 92 0.21 -2.74 -1.99
C VAL A 92 -1.09 -1.96 -1.82
N GLU A 93 -1.09 -0.84 -1.09
CA GLU A 93 -2.29 -0.03 -0.85
C GLU A 93 -2.87 0.59 -2.14
N ARG A 94 -2.00 0.95 -3.09
CA ARG A 94 -2.42 1.54 -4.36
C ARG A 94 -3.08 0.53 -5.31
N ARG A 95 -2.76 -0.77 -5.21
CA ARG A 95 -3.26 -1.78 -6.14
C ARG A 95 -4.68 -2.22 -5.82
#